data_AF-V5ESH4-F1
#
_entry.id   AF-V5ESH4-F1
#
_cell.length_a   1.000
_cell.length_b   1.000
_cell.length_c   1.000
_cell.angle_alpha   90.00
_cell.angle_beta   90.00
_cell.angle_gamma   90.00
#
_symmetry.space_group_name_H-M   'P 1'
#
loop_
_entity.id
_entity.type
_entity.pdbx_description
1 polymer ?
#
loop_
_entity_poly.entity_id
_entity_poly.type
_entity_poly.pdbx_seq_one_letter_code
_entity_poly.pdbx_strand_id
1 'polypeptide(L)'
;MRSFSNAIRSTSKSIASGSNVRSLHVARPCFAQVSPPLPFSWSHLKSNDQRNQSEAKTASTSALPDHRASVQQKRDRKLREYEAKIKVKAMQKGLSPEEFQRRSLEFAAVKRTQSVGSKATSSTTAKSKETASLSEVEKRDQAIAQSLRERSQAEAAKKLASGQVHSTPEGSQEGPIKPLSSFLDVDKLRTQDKETITKLWAGYHTLKNKLSAVIPAEKYLEMLANARKYPQFVLPLPREVLDEEADTAGVAKEAFEMQFLEWAVVPNAAAEGAPPSATTLFTPLAEYKLKQDFSQPVLILTFYTDLSQSNGLVLMRGEVTGLNEKTGKGGRIDQAQAQLLALTLQRFYLPSTATGSGAEAEKDQSARAKLLHDFHKRPKEFDVEELVNVAFRL
;
A
#
# COMPACT_ATOMS: atom_id res chain seq x y z
N MET A 1 32.16 -55.93 -23.05
CA MET A 1 32.21 -57.36 -23.40
C MET A 1 32.17 -58.17 -22.11
N ARG A 2 31.15 -59.06 -21.99
CA ARG A 2 31.03 -60.30 -21.17
C ARG A 2 31.43 -60.21 -19.67
N SER A 3 30.54 -60.17 -18.68
CA SER A 3 29.37 -61.00 -18.30
C SER A 3 29.70 -62.26 -17.47
N PHE A 4 28.85 -62.45 -16.45
CA PHE A 4 28.50 -63.66 -15.66
C PHE A 4 29.37 -64.00 -14.43
N SER A 5 28.86 -64.44 -13.29
CA SER A 5 27.55 -64.40 -12.60
C SER A 5 27.66 -65.31 -11.36
N ASN A 6 26.86 -65.02 -10.32
CA ASN A 6 26.27 -65.98 -9.36
C ASN A 6 27.19 -66.60 -8.27
N ALA A 7 26.79 -66.90 -7.02
CA ALA A 7 25.50 -66.91 -6.34
C ALA A 7 25.64 -67.37 -4.85
N ILE A 8 24.84 -66.76 -3.95
CA ILE A 8 23.96 -67.36 -2.91
C ILE A 8 24.54 -68.03 -1.63
N ARG A 9 24.23 -67.44 -0.45
CA ARG A 9 23.32 -67.93 0.65
C ARG A 9 23.37 -66.90 1.81
N SER A 10 22.30 -66.15 2.10
CA SER A 10 21.08 -66.50 2.87
C SER A 10 21.28 -66.54 4.38
N THR A 11 20.79 -65.49 5.08
CA THR A 11 19.97 -65.65 6.29
C THR A 11 18.91 -64.56 6.34
N SER A 12 17.66 -65.00 6.26
CA SER A 12 16.41 -64.27 6.31
C SER A 12 16.06 -63.84 7.73
N LYS A 13 15.54 -62.63 7.93
CA LYS A 13 14.50 -62.36 8.95
C LYS A 13 13.48 -61.33 8.43
N SER A 14 12.26 -61.55 8.88
CA SER A 14 10.99 -61.23 8.25
C SER A 14 10.46 -59.82 8.54
N ILE A 15 9.82 -59.29 7.50
CA ILE A 15 8.70 -58.35 7.38
C ILE A 15 7.93 -58.04 8.69
N ALA A 16 7.71 -56.75 8.95
CA ALA A 16 6.42 -56.23 9.42
C ALA A 16 6.19 -54.83 8.81
N SER A 17 5.18 -54.77 7.94
CA SER A 17 4.63 -53.57 7.30
C SER A 17 3.76 -52.82 8.31
N GLY A 18 3.93 -51.50 8.40
CA GLY A 18 3.11 -50.61 9.21
C GLY A 18 2.92 -49.28 8.48
N SER A 19 1.91 -49.22 7.62
CA SER A 19 1.45 -48.03 6.93
C SER A 19 0.82 -47.04 7.93
N ASN A 20 1.49 -45.93 8.21
CA ASN A 20 0.87 -44.79 8.89
C ASN A 20 0.52 -43.71 7.86
N VAL A 21 -0.75 -43.67 7.48
CA VAL A 21 -1.38 -42.57 6.74
C VAL A 21 -1.45 -41.38 7.70
N ARG A 22 -0.59 -40.37 7.52
CA ARG A 22 -0.71 -39.10 8.25
C ARG A 22 -1.81 -38.26 7.59
N SER A 23 -2.91 -38.12 8.32
CA SER A 23 -3.98 -37.15 8.03
C SER A 23 -3.42 -35.73 8.07
N LEU A 24 -3.68 -34.94 7.02
CA LEU A 24 -3.37 -33.51 6.96
C LEU A 24 -4.36 -32.76 7.86
N HIS A 25 -3.88 -32.28 9.01
CA HIS A 25 -4.63 -31.31 9.81
C HIS A 25 -4.52 -29.92 9.17
N VAL A 26 -5.63 -29.48 8.55
CA VAL A 26 -5.85 -28.08 8.18
C VAL A 26 -6.07 -27.29 9.47
N ALA A 27 -5.03 -26.59 9.92
CA ALA A 27 -5.15 -25.63 11.02
C ALA A 27 -5.95 -24.41 10.53
N ARG A 28 -7.13 -24.19 11.11
CA ARG A 28 -7.87 -22.93 10.97
C ARG A 28 -7.12 -21.83 11.74
N PRO A 29 -6.94 -20.62 11.18
CA PRO A 29 -6.40 -19.50 11.95
C PRO A 29 -7.41 -19.10 13.04
N CYS A 30 -7.01 -19.17 14.31
CA CYS A 30 -7.80 -18.60 15.39
C CYS A 30 -7.46 -17.11 15.51
N PHE A 31 -8.48 -16.26 15.50
CA PHE A 31 -8.32 -14.84 15.82
C PHE A 31 -7.84 -14.70 17.26
N ALA A 32 -6.75 -13.95 17.48
CA ALA A 32 -6.29 -13.61 18.81
C ALA A 32 -7.37 -12.79 19.53
N GLN A 33 -7.83 -13.26 20.69
CA GLN A 33 -8.69 -12.45 21.56
C GLN A 33 -7.84 -11.36 22.21
N VAL A 34 -8.09 -10.11 21.83
CA VAL A 34 -7.47 -8.93 22.42
C VAL A 34 -8.42 -8.35 23.47
N SER A 35 -7.91 -8.08 24.66
CA SER A 35 -8.65 -7.44 25.76
C SER A 35 -9.11 -6.02 25.36
N PRO A 36 -10.31 -5.57 25.79
CA PRO A 36 -10.76 -4.22 25.51
C PRO A 36 -9.88 -3.17 26.23
N PRO A 37 -9.71 -1.96 25.65
CA PRO A 37 -8.91 -0.91 26.26
C PRO A 37 -9.56 -0.42 27.57
N LEU A 38 -8.76 -0.27 28.62
CA LEU A 38 -9.20 0.34 29.87
C LEU A 38 -9.62 1.81 29.62
N PRO A 39 -10.72 2.28 30.21
CA PRO A 39 -11.13 3.67 30.08
C PRO A 39 -10.18 4.58 30.85
N PHE A 40 -9.48 5.47 30.14
CA PHE A 40 -8.75 6.59 30.74
C PHE A 40 -9.74 7.57 31.39
N SER A 41 -9.69 7.67 32.71
CA SER A 41 -10.44 8.66 33.51
C SER A 41 -9.58 9.92 33.68
N TRP A 42 -10.03 11.04 33.14
CA TRP A 42 -9.59 12.36 33.60
C TRP A 42 -10.41 12.72 34.83
N SER A 43 -9.82 12.57 36.01
CA SER A 43 -10.42 13.03 37.26
C SER A 43 -9.45 13.92 38.01
N HIS A 44 -9.13 15.09 37.44
CA HIS A 44 -8.83 16.28 38.23
C HIS A 44 -9.30 17.53 37.48
N LEU A 45 -10.60 17.79 37.58
CA LEU A 45 -11.17 19.12 37.45
C LEU A 45 -10.94 19.85 38.78
N LYS A 46 -10.26 21.00 38.75
CA LYS A 46 -10.52 22.08 39.70
C LYS A 46 -10.88 23.32 38.91
N SER A 47 -12.18 23.62 38.92
CA SER A 47 -12.75 24.90 38.51
C SER A 47 -12.73 25.85 39.69
N ASN A 48 -12.27 27.08 39.45
CA ASN A 48 -12.73 28.34 40.05
C ASN A 48 -11.86 29.47 39.45
N ASP A 49 -12.31 30.69 39.17
CA ASP A 49 -13.62 31.28 38.91
C ASP A 49 -13.32 32.67 38.29
N GLN A 50 -14.17 33.10 37.37
CA GLN A 50 -14.59 34.47 37.07
C GLN A 50 -13.67 35.70 36.84
N ARG A 51 -14.10 36.45 35.80
CA ARG A 51 -14.01 37.91 35.49
C ARG A 51 -12.77 38.42 34.73
N ASN A 52 -12.97 38.77 33.47
CA ASN A 52 -13.37 40.12 33.07
C ASN A 52 -13.75 40.18 31.59
N GLN A 53 -14.89 40.83 31.31
CA GLN A 53 -15.23 41.35 29.98
C GLN A 53 -14.52 42.69 29.79
N SER A 54 -13.85 42.87 28.66
CA SER A 54 -13.58 44.19 28.11
C SER A 54 -13.46 44.10 26.59
N GLU A 55 -14.24 44.94 25.94
CA GLU A 55 -14.30 45.18 24.50
C GLU A 55 -12.91 45.52 23.92
N ALA A 56 -12.59 44.96 22.76
CA ALA A 56 -11.57 45.53 21.88
C ALA A 56 -12.01 45.40 20.42
N LYS A 57 -12.02 46.57 19.78
CA LYS A 57 -12.47 46.85 18.42
C LYS A 57 -11.58 46.22 17.37
N THR A 58 -12.24 45.77 16.30
CA THR A 58 -11.79 45.68 14.90
C THR A 58 -10.31 45.95 14.59
N ALA A 59 -9.61 44.90 14.15
CA ALA A 59 -8.47 45.02 13.24
C ALA A 59 -8.56 43.89 12.20
N SER A 60 -8.73 44.29 10.93
CA SER A 60 -8.79 43.45 9.76
C SER A 60 -7.52 42.63 9.58
N THR A 61 -7.63 41.31 9.60
CA THR A 61 -6.60 40.40 9.08
C THR A 61 -7.17 39.63 7.91
N SER A 62 -6.50 39.75 6.77
CA SER A 62 -6.83 39.10 5.51
C SER A 62 -6.82 37.57 5.68
N ALA A 63 -8.00 36.97 5.71
CA ALA A 63 -8.17 35.53 5.79
C ALA A 63 -7.74 34.86 4.47
N LEU A 64 -6.75 33.97 4.56
CA LEU A 64 -6.45 33.01 3.49
C LEU A 64 -7.70 32.14 3.22
N PRO A 65 -8.01 31.77 1.96
CA PRO A 65 -9.24 31.07 1.66
C PRO A 65 -9.27 29.67 2.30
N ASP A 66 -10.18 29.46 3.24
CA ASP A 66 -10.45 28.14 3.83
C ASP A 66 -10.82 27.15 2.72
N HIS A 67 -9.89 26.24 2.40
CA HIS A 67 -10.07 25.23 1.36
C HIS A 67 -11.34 24.38 1.59
N ARG A 68 -11.69 24.16 2.86
CA ARG A 68 -12.92 23.46 3.27
C ARG A 68 -14.20 24.20 2.87
N ALA A 69 -14.23 25.52 3.02
CA ALA A 69 -15.36 26.35 2.61
C ALA A 69 -15.50 26.39 1.08
N SER A 70 -14.37 26.44 0.36
CA SER A 70 -14.36 26.37 -1.11
C SER A 70 -14.91 25.04 -1.65
N VAL A 71 -14.56 23.92 -1.01
CA VAL A 71 -15.08 22.60 -1.40
C VAL A 71 -16.58 22.47 -1.12
N GLN A 72 -17.06 22.99 0.02
CA GLN A 72 -18.50 23.02 0.33
C GLN A 72 -19.27 23.87 -0.69
N GLN A 73 -18.77 25.05 -1.04
CA GLN A 73 -19.42 25.92 -2.03
C GLN A 73 -19.49 25.27 -3.43
N LYS A 74 -18.44 24.53 -3.83
CA LYS A 74 -18.44 23.77 -5.09
C LYS A 74 -19.47 22.63 -5.06
N ARG A 75 -19.61 21.94 -3.93
CA ARG A 75 -20.60 20.87 -3.74
C ARG A 75 -22.03 21.43 -3.84
N ASP A 76 -22.31 22.54 -3.15
CA ASP A 76 -23.63 23.16 -3.15
C ASP A 76 -24.02 23.69 -4.54
N ARG A 77 -23.06 24.27 -5.28
CA ARG A 77 -23.28 24.67 -6.67
C ARG A 77 -23.69 23.48 -7.54
N LYS A 78 -23.01 22.34 -7.38
CA LYS A 78 -23.32 21.12 -8.16
C LYS A 78 -24.67 20.51 -7.77
N LEU A 79 -25.05 20.56 -6.50
CA LEU A 79 -26.40 20.14 -6.08
C LEU A 79 -27.48 21.00 -6.74
N ARG A 80 -27.33 22.33 -6.75
CA ARG A 80 -28.30 23.22 -7.40
C ARG A 80 -28.40 23.00 -8.90
N GLU A 81 -27.27 22.79 -9.59
CA GLU A 81 -27.26 22.43 -11.01
C GLU A 81 -28.03 21.13 -11.27
N TYR A 82 -27.92 20.15 -10.37
CA TYR A 82 -28.62 18.87 -10.48
C TYR A 82 -30.12 19.00 -10.20
N GLU A 83 -30.50 19.73 -9.16
CA GLU A 83 -31.90 20.03 -8.84
C GLU A 83 -32.61 20.77 -9.99
N ALA A 84 -31.94 21.75 -10.59
CA ALA A 84 -32.47 22.46 -11.76
C ALA A 84 -32.72 21.52 -12.94
N LYS A 85 -31.79 20.59 -13.21
CA LYS A 85 -31.95 19.58 -14.27
C LYS A 85 -33.10 18.62 -13.99
N ILE A 86 -33.31 18.22 -12.73
CA ILE A 86 -34.46 17.39 -12.35
C ILE A 86 -35.76 18.13 -12.62
N LYS A 87 -35.87 19.41 -12.23
CA LYS A 87 -37.08 20.21 -12.45
C LYS A 87 -37.40 20.38 -13.92
N VAL A 88 -36.40 20.70 -14.76
CA VAL A 88 -36.59 20.80 -16.22
C VAL A 88 -37.06 19.46 -16.81
N LYS A 89 -36.47 18.34 -16.37
CA LYS A 89 -36.84 17.00 -16.86
C LYS A 89 -38.22 16.55 -16.39
N ALA A 90 -38.63 16.97 -15.19
CA ALA A 90 -39.98 16.75 -14.68
C ALA A 90 -41.00 17.56 -15.49
N MET A 91 -40.73 18.85 -15.73
CA MET A 91 -41.57 19.74 -16.55
C MET A 91 -41.70 19.24 -18.01
N GLN A 92 -40.61 18.79 -18.63
CA GLN A 92 -40.67 18.20 -19.99
C GLN A 92 -41.55 16.96 -20.08
N LYS A 93 -41.68 16.22 -18.97
CA LYS A 93 -42.54 15.04 -18.88
C LYS A 93 -43.93 15.35 -18.32
N GLY A 94 -44.26 16.62 -18.10
CA GLY A 94 -45.54 17.06 -17.54
C GLY A 94 -45.81 16.56 -16.12
N LEU A 95 -44.77 16.21 -15.36
CA LEU A 95 -44.85 15.65 -14.02
C LEU A 95 -44.31 16.64 -12.98
N SER A 96 -44.86 16.60 -11.76
CA SER A 96 -44.27 17.32 -10.63
C SER A 96 -42.86 16.77 -10.32
N PRO A 97 -41.90 17.60 -9.84
CA PRO A 97 -40.56 17.13 -9.45
C PRO A 97 -40.58 15.95 -8.47
N GLU A 98 -41.53 15.93 -7.53
CA GLU A 98 -41.68 14.85 -6.54
C GLU A 98 -42.23 13.56 -7.17
N GLU A 99 -43.17 13.69 -8.10
CA GLU A 99 -43.72 12.55 -8.85
C GLU A 99 -42.68 11.94 -9.79
N PHE A 100 -41.86 12.78 -10.42
CA PHE A 100 -40.74 12.35 -11.24
C PHE A 100 -39.72 11.57 -10.40
N GLN A 101 -39.42 12.05 -9.18
CA GLN A 101 -38.52 11.37 -8.26
C GLN A 101 -39.11 10.03 -7.78
N ARG A 102 -40.38 9.99 -7.35
CA ARG A 102 -41.08 8.74 -7.01
C ARG A 102 -41.06 7.74 -8.14
N ARG A 103 -41.43 8.16 -9.35
CA ARG A 103 -41.47 7.28 -10.52
C ARG A 103 -40.08 6.80 -10.93
N SER A 104 -39.04 7.60 -10.72
CA SER A 104 -37.65 7.17 -10.94
C SER A 104 -37.16 6.15 -9.89
N LEU A 105 -37.57 6.30 -8.64
CA LEU A 105 -37.27 5.37 -7.55
C LEU A 105 -38.03 4.05 -7.73
N GLU A 106 -39.29 4.11 -8.15
CA GLU A 106 -40.09 2.94 -8.51
C GLU A 106 -39.49 2.20 -9.71
N PHE A 107 -39.07 2.93 -10.75
CA PHE A 107 -38.39 2.32 -11.91
C PHE A 107 -37.05 1.67 -11.51
N ALA A 108 -36.32 2.27 -10.58
CA ALA A 108 -35.09 1.70 -10.02
C ALA A 108 -35.38 0.46 -9.15
N ALA A 109 -36.48 0.45 -8.39
CA ALA A 109 -36.91 -0.69 -7.58
C ALA A 109 -37.37 -1.88 -8.45
N VAL A 110 -38.14 -1.63 -9.51
CA VAL A 110 -38.58 -2.64 -10.48
C VAL A 110 -37.39 -3.23 -11.25
N LYS A 111 -36.39 -2.40 -11.59
CA LYS A 111 -35.14 -2.88 -12.20
C LYS A 111 -34.33 -3.76 -11.25
N ARG A 112 -34.45 -3.56 -9.93
CA ARG A 112 -33.77 -4.35 -8.90
C ARG A 112 -34.41 -5.73 -8.73
N THR A 113 -35.74 -5.81 -8.79
CA THR A 113 -36.50 -7.07 -8.59
C THR A 113 -36.45 -8.01 -9.79
N GLN A 114 -36.19 -7.53 -11.02
CA GLN A 114 -36.01 -8.40 -12.19
C GLN A 114 -34.63 -9.08 -12.29
N SER A 115 -33.68 -8.73 -11.40
CA SER A 115 -32.32 -9.29 -11.42
C SER A 115 -32.10 -10.51 -10.51
N VAL A 116 -33.11 -10.93 -9.75
CA VAL A 116 -32.99 -12.04 -8.79
C VAL A 116 -34.19 -12.98 -8.88
N GLY A 117 -34.01 -14.14 -9.54
CA GLY A 117 -34.81 -15.35 -9.29
C GLY A 117 -35.65 -15.87 -10.46
N SER A 118 -35.15 -16.92 -11.14
CA SER A 118 -35.95 -17.86 -11.93
C SER A 118 -35.99 -19.23 -11.24
N LYS A 119 -37.18 -19.67 -10.76
CA LYS A 119 -37.78 -21.02 -10.92
C LYS A 119 -38.95 -21.32 -9.96
N ALA A 120 -40.08 -21.75 -10.57
CA ALA A 120 -41.15 -22.69 -10.15
C ALA A 120 -42.02 -22.34 -8.91
N THR A 121 -43.36 -22.51 -8.85
CA THR A 121 -44.31 -23.38 -9.58
C THR A 121 -45.78 -22.87 -9.43
N SER A 122 -46.62 -23.05 -10.48
CA SER A 122 -48.10 -23.17 -10.64
C SER A 122 -49.07 -22.72 -9.51
N SER A 123 -50.22 -22.05 -9.76
CA SER A 123 -51.31 -22.45 -10.68
C SER A 123 -52.43 -21.39 -10.91
N THR A 124 -53.00 -21.36 -12.14
CA THR A 124 -54.40 -20.98 -12.57
C THR A 124 -54.93 -19.56 -12.29
N THR A 125 -55.55 -18.76 -13.18
CA THR A 125 -56.26 -18.88 -14.48
C THR A 125 -56.29 -17.44 -15.05
N ALA A 126 -56.03 -17.11 -16.32
CA ALA A 126 -57.01 -17.06 -17.40
C ALA A 126 -56.37 -16.44 -18.68
N LYS A 127 -56.87 -16.87 -19.83
CA LYS A 127 -56.49 -16.48 -21.19
C LYS A 127 -56.49 -14.96 -21.45
N SER A 128 -55.41 -14.46 -22.04
CA SER A 128 -55.47 -13.59 -23.22
C SER A 128 -54.23 -13.84 -24.06
N LYS A 129 -54.46 -14.28 -25.30
CA LYS A 129 -53.43 -14.57 -26.29
C LYS A 129 -53.30 -13.30 -27.13
N GLU A 130 -52.55 -12.32 -26.63
CA GLU A 130 -52.11 -11.19 -27.44
C GLU A 130 -50.69 -11.45 -27.90
N THR A 131 -50.55 -11.71 -29.20
CA THR A 131 -49.31 -11.62 -29.94
C THR A 131 -48.84 -10.17 -29.89
N ALA A 132 -48.09 -9.79 -28.84
CA ALA A 132 -47.41 -8.51 -28.77
C ALA A 132 -46.27 -8.52 -29.79
N SER A 133 -46.55 -8.00 -30.99
CA SER A 133 -45.51 -7.61 -31.94
C SER A 133 -44.69 -6.50 -31.30
N LEU A 134 -43.46 -6.81 -30.89
CA LEU A 134 -42.52 -5.84 -30.31
C LEU A 134 -42.39 -4.64 -31.24
N SER A 135 -42.49 -3.45 -30.66
CA SER A 135 -42.31 -2.19 -31.38
C SER A 135 -40.89 -2.11 -31.97
N GLU A 136 -40.71 -1.34 -33.05
CA GLU A 136 -39.39 -1.19 -33.69
C GLU A 136 -38.31 -0.69 -32.71
N VAL A 137 -38.71 0.11 -31.71
CA VAL A 137 -37.84 0.62 -30.65
C VAL A 137 -37.39 -0.50 -29.71
N GLU A 138 -38.31 -1.37 -29.28
CA GLU A 138 -37.97 -2.53 -28.44
C GLU A 138 -37.07 -3.52 -29.15
N LYS A 139 -37.25 -3.72 -30.47
CA LYS A 139 -36.34 -4.54 -31.29
C LYS A 139 -34.94 -3.94 -31.36
N ARG A 140 -34.84 -2.61 -31.47
CA ARG A 140 -33.55 -1.90 -31.50
C ARG A 140 -32.82 -1.97 -30.17
N ASP A 141 -33.54 -1.79 -29.07
CA ASP A 141 -32.98 -1.86 -27.72
C ASP A 141 -32.55 -3.27 -27.35
N GLN A 142 -33.30 -4.29 -27.78
CA GLN A 142 -32.90 -5.69 -27.63
C GLN A 142 -31.65 -6.02 -28.45
N ALA A 143 -31.53 -5.53 -29.68
CA ALA A 143 -30.34 -5.71 -30.50
C ALA A 143 -29.09 -5.04 -29.88
N ILE A 144 -29.25 -3.82 -29.33
CA ILE A 144 -28.17 -3.12 -28.63
C ILE A 144 -27.77 -3.89 -27.36
N ALA A 145 -28.74 -4.35 -26.57
CA ALA A 145 -28.47 -5.14 -25.37
C ALA A 145 -27.80 -6.48 -25.67
N GLN A 146 -28.16 -7.13 -26.79
CA GLN A 146 -27.50 -8.36 -27.25
C GLN A 146 -26.07 -8.09 -27.69
N SER A 147 -25.82 -7.08 -28.52
CA SER A 147 -24.45 -6.73 -28.93
C SER A 147 -23.54 -6.36 -27.75
N LEU A 148 -24.07 -5.70 -26.72
CA LEU A 148 -23.32 -5.35 -25.52
C LEU A 148 -23.01 -6.58 -24.66
N ARG A 149 -23.92 -7.56 -24.59
CA ARG A 149 -23.71 -8.84 -23.90
C ARG A 149 -22.73 -9.74 -24.64
N GLU A 150 -22.80 -9.80 -25.97
CA GLU A 150 -21.85 -10.57 -26.78
C GLU A 150 -20.45 -9.98 -26.67
N ARG A 151 -20.33 -8.65 -26.70
CA ARG A 151 -19.04 -7.96 -26.47
C ARG A 151 -18.49 -8.23 -25.07
N SER A 152 -19.34 -8.20 -24.04
CA SER A 152 -18.90 -8.48 -22.67
C SER A 152 -18.53 -9.95 -22.46
N GLN A 153 -19.24 -10.88 -23.09
CA GLN A 153 -18.94 -12.31 -23.05
C GLN A 153 -17.66 -12.65 -23.82
N ALA A 154 -17.44 -12.04 -25.00
CA ALA A 154 -16.19 -12.20 -25.75
C ALA A 154 -14.98 -11.64 -24.99
N GLU A 155 -15.14 -10.48 -24.34
CA GLU A 155 -14.10 -9.91 -23.49
C GLU A 155 -13.85 -10.76 -22.24
N ALA A 156 -14.90 -11.31 -21.61
CA ALA A 156 -14.78 -12.23 -20.49
C ALA A 156 -14.11 -13.55 -20.89
N ALA A 157 -14.45 -14.12 -22.04
CA ALA A 157 -13.81 -15.33 -22.56
C ALA A 157 -12.32 -15.10 -22.89
N LYS A 158 -11.97 -13.92 -23.44
CA LYS A 158 -10.57 -13.52 -23.67
C LYS A 158 -9.80 -13.38 -22.35
N LYS A 159 -10.41 -12.81 -21.31
CA LYS A 159 -9.83 -12.68 -19.95
C LYS A 159 -9.68 -14.03 -19.25
N LEU A 160 -10.62 -14.95 -19.46
CA LEU A 160 -10.55 -16.32 -18.94
C LEU A 160 -9.42 -17.11 -19.61
N ALA A 161 -9.27 -16.98 -20.93
CA ALA A 161 -8.20 -17.63 -21.69
C ALA A 161 -6.81 -17.05 -21.37
N SER A 162 -6.70 -15.78 -20.97
CA SER A 162 -5.44 -15.14 -20.57
C SER A 162 -5.10 -15.25 -19.08
N GLY A 163 -5.96 -15.88 -18.26
CA GLY A 163 -5.75 -16.02 -16.81
C GLY A 163 -5.81 -14.70 -16.02
N GLN A 164 -6.32 -13.60 -16.60
CA GLN A 164 -6.43 -12.29 -15.97
C GLN A 164 -7.74 -12.17 -15.17
N VAL A 165 -7.71 -12.54 -13.88
CA VAL A 165 -8.88 -12.47 -12.98
C VAL A 165 -8.89 -11.24 -12.06
N HIS A 166 -7.92 -10.33 -12.18
CA HIS A 166 -7.87 -9.10 -11.38
C HIS A 166 -8.26 -7.86 -12.20
N SER A 167 -9.30 -7.17 -11.73
CA SER A 167 -9.79 -5.92 -12.30
C SER A 167 -9.08 -4.73 -11.64
N THR A 168 -8.02 -4.22 -12.27
CA THR A 168 -7.60 -2.82 -12.14
C THR A 168 -8.06 -2.05 -13.39
N PRO A 169 -8.25 -0.72 -13.32
CA PRO A 169 -8.80 0.07 -14.43
C PRO A 169 -7.90 0.14 -15.67
N GLU A 170 -6.67 -0.35 -15.59
CA GLU A 170 -5.73 -0.48 -16.69
C GLU A 170 -5.27 -1.94 -16.72
N GLY A 171 -5.64 -2.65 -17.78
CA GLY A 171 -5.51 -4.11 -17.93
C GLY A 171 -4.08 -4.63 -18.04
N SER A 172 -3.23 -4.33 -17.06
CA SER A 172 -1.94 -4.95 -16.88
C SER A 172 -2.04 -6.01 -15.78
N GLN A 173 -1.31 -7.12 -15.94
CA GLN A 173 -1.04 -8.10 -14.90
C GLN A 173 -0.13 -7.51 -13.79
N GLU A 174 -0.45 -6.32 -13.31
CA GLU A 174 0.38 -5.62 -12.35
C GLU A 174 -0.14 -5.97 -10.96
N GLY A 175 0.66 -6.75 -10.23
CA GLY A 175 0.53 -6.84 -8.77
C GLY A 175 0.61 -5.43 -8.14
N PRO A 176 0.49 -5.33 -6.81
CA PRO A 176 0.50 -4.03 -6.11
C PRO A 176 1.78 -3.20 -6.34
N ILE A 177 2.83 -3.80 -6.89
CA ILE A 177 4.11 -3.16 -7.21
C ILE A 177 4.29 -3.14 -8.73
N LYS A 178 4.57 -1.94 -9.28
CA LYS A 178 4.91 -1.78 -10.70
C LYS A 178 6.21 -2.52 -11.03
N PRO A 179 6.22 -3.38 -12.06
CA PRO A 179 7.41 -4.15 -12.45
C PRO A 179 8.50 -3.25 -13.01
N LEU A 180 9.76 -3.70 -12.98
CA LEU A 180 10.90 -2.92 -13.50
C LEU A 180 10.75 -2.59 -14.99
N SER A 181 10.18 -3.51 -15.77
CA SER A 181 9.89 -3.35 -17.19
C SER A 181 8.97 -2.19 -17.53
N SER A 182 8.18 -1.68 -16.56
CA SER A 182 7.35 -0.48 -16.74
C SER A 182 8.15 0.82 -16.76
N PHE A 183 9.39 0.81 -16.26
CA PHE A 183 10.25 2.00 -16.18
C PHE A 183 11.35 1.97 -17.23
N LEU A 184 12.01 0.82 -17.39
CA LEU A 184 13.12 0.62 -18.31
C LEU A 184 13.04 -0.77 -18.96
N ASP A 185 13.53 -0.88 -20.18
CA ASP A 185 13.59 -2.14 -20.93
C ASP A 185 14.66 -3.07 -20.34
N VAL A 186 14.21 -4.11 -19.62
CA VAL A 186 15.08 -5.02 -18.86
C VAL A 186 16.02 -5.80 -19.77
N ASP A 187 15.57 -6.23 -20.95
CA ASP A 187 16.38 -7.01 -21.88
C ASP A 187 17.54 -6.19 -22.44
N LYS A 188 17.29 -4.91 -22.73
CA LYS A 188 18.35 -3.97 -23.12
C LYS A 188 19.31 -3.68 -21.99
N LEU A 189 18.82 -3.54 -20.75
CA LEU A 189 19.67 -3.26 -19.59
C LEU A 189 20.64 -4.40 -19.28
N ARG A 190 20.25 -5.67 -19.51
CA ARG A 190 21.13 -6.84 -19.26
C ARG A 190 22.45 -6.77 -20.03
N THR A 191 22.47 -6.14 -21.20
CA THR A 191 23.67 -6.02 -22.05
C THR A 191 24.50 -4.77 -21.77
N GLN A 192 24.02 -3.85 -20.93
CA GLN A 192 24.72 -2.61 -20.59
C GLN A 192 25.71 -2.81 -19.43
N ASP A 193 26.69 -1.92 -19.35
CA ASP A 193 27.60 -1.85 -18.23
C ASP A 193 26.94 -1.21 -16.98
N LYS A 194 27.56 -1.43 -15.82
CA LYS A 194 27.04 -0.97 -14.53
C LYS A 194 26.94 0.55 -14.44
N GLU A 195 27.85 1.30 -15.06
CA GLU A 195 27.84 2.76 -15.01
C GLU A 195 26.69 3.33 -15.83
N THR A 196 26.47 2.79 -17.03
CA THR A 196 25.36 3.17 -17.89
C THR A 196 24.02 2.87 -17.24
N ILE A 197 23.84 1.69 -16.65
CA ILE A 197 22.64 1.34 -15.88
C ILE A 197 22.42 2.35 -14.74
N THR A 198 23.48 2.71 -14.02
CA THR A 198 23.40 3.68 -12.91
C THR A 198 22.98 5.05 -13.39
N LYS A 199 23.58 5.56 -14.47
CA LYS A 199 23.23 6.86 -15.06
C LYS A 199 21.78 6.90 -15.56
N LEU A 200 21.33 5.85 -16.25
CA LEU A 200 19.95 5.74 -16.73
C LEU A 200 18.95 5.71 -15.57
N TRP A 201 19.21 4.88 -14.56
CA TRP A 201 18.33 4.72 -13.40
C TRP A 201 18.21 6.01 -12.60
N ALA A 202 19.35 6.62 -12.25
CA ALA A 202 19.40 7.88 -11.51
C ALA A 202 18.78 9.03 -12.31
N GLY A 203 19.15 9.18 -13.59
CA GLY A 203 18.63 10.24 -14.45
C GLY A 203 17.11 10.20 -14.61
N TYR A 204 16.55 9.01 -14.86
CA TYR A 204 15.10 8.84 -15.00
C TYR A 204 14.33 9.24 -13.73
N HIS A 205 14.84 8.86 -12.56
CA HIS A 205 14.14 9.08 -11.28
C HIS A 205 14.34 10.48 -10.71
N THR A 206 15.50 11.11 -10.93
CA THR A 206 15.73 12.52 -10.59
C THR A 206 14.74 13.43 -11.29
N LEU A 207 14.48 13.20 -12.60
CA LEU A 207 13.48 13.97 -13.36
C LEU A 207 12.04 13.82 -12.84
N LYS A 208 11.75 12.77 -12.07
CA LYS A 208 10.43 12.48 -11.50
C LYS A 208 10.34 12.78 -10.01
N ASN A 209 11.34 13.45 -9.44
CA ASN A 209 11.43 13.73 -8.00
C ASN A 209 11.28 12.44 -7.15
N LYS A 210 11.88 11.34 -7.60
CA LYS A 210 11.90 10.06 -6.88
C LYS A 210 13.28 9.83 -6.28
N LEU A 211 13.31 9.15 -5.13
CA LEU A 211 14.56 8.63 -4.60
C LEU A 211 14.98 7.43 -5.45
N SER A 212 16.27 7.31 -5.75
CA SER A 212 16.80 6.16 -6.48
C SER A 212 18.19 5.80 -5.98
N ALA A 213 18.50 4.51 -6.00
CA ALA A 213 19.85 4.01 -5.75
C ALA A 213 20.11 2.72 -6.56
N VAL A 214 21.39 2.42 -6.75
CA VAL A 214 21.87 1.17 -7.33
C VAL A 214 22.68 0.46 -6.26
N ILE A 215 22.29 -0.76 -5.92
CA ILE A 215 22.82 -1.52 -4.79
C ILE A 215 23.50 -2.79 -5.34
N PRO A 216 24.74 -3.11 -4.95
CA PRO A 216 25.33 -4.41 -5.27
C PRO A 216 24.46 -5.57 -4.77
N ALA A 217 24.28 -6.60 -5.58
CA ALA A 217 23.41 -7.73 -5.24
C ALA A 217 23.79 -8.40 -3.91
N GLU A 218 25.10 -8.53 -3.63
CA GLU A 218 25.62 -9.08 -2.37
C GLU A 218 25.13 -8.30 -1.15
N LYS A 219 25.21 -6.96 -1.21
CA LYS A 219 24.72 -6.09 -0.13
C LYS A 219 23.21 -6.21 0.01
N TYR A 220 22.46 -6.21 -1.09
CA TYR A 220 21.01 -6.43 -0.99
C TYR A 220 20.66 -7.76 -0.31
N LEU A 221 21.38 -8.85 -0.62
CA LEU A 221 21.15 -10.16 0.02
C LEU A 221 21.44 -10.15 1.52
N GLU A 222 22.50 -9.46 1.96
CA GLU A 222 22.81 -9.25 3.37
C GLU A 222 21.67 -8.50 4.07
N MET A 223 21.22 -7.39 3.47
CA MET A 223 20.10 -6.59 3.98
C MET A 223 18.82 -7.43 4.08
N LEU A 224 18.53 -8.23 3.04
CA LEU A 224 17.35 -9.10 2.98
C LEU A 224 17.40 -10.22 4.02
N ALA A 225 18.58 -10.79 4.30
CA ALA A 225 18.74 -11.79 5.35
C ALA A 225 18.39 -11.22 6.72
N ASN A 226 18.85 -9.99 7.01
CA ASN A 226 18.49 -9.27 8.24
C ASN A 226 17.01 -8.90 8.28
N ALA A 227 16.45 -8.42 7.16
CA ALA A 227 15.03 -8.09 7.02
C ALA A 227 14.12 -9.30 7.31
N ARG A 228 14.51 -10.51 6.89
CA ARG A 228 13.74 -11.73 7.20
C ARG A 228 13.75 -12.09 8.69
N LYS A 229 14.85 -11.80 9.39
CA LYS A 229 14.98 -12.04 10.84
C LYS A 229 14.23 -10.97 11.64
N TYR A 230 14.24 -9.75 11.13
CA TYR A 230 13.76 -8.54 11.78
C TYR A 230 12.89 -7.74 10.80
N PRO A 231 11.65 -8.16 10.52
CA PRO A 231 10.84 -7.55 9.47
C PRO A 231 10.27 -6.18 9.83
N GLN A 232 10.28 -5.79 11.10
CA GLN A 232 9.68 -4.55 11.58
C GLN A 232 10.65 -3.80 12.47
N PHE A 233 10.67 -2.47 12.41
CA PHE A 233 11.52 -1.68 13.32
C PHE A 233 10.94 -0.27 13.51
N VAL A 234 11.61 0.55 14.30
CA VAL A 234 11.28 1.97 14.44
C VAL A 234 12.54 2.78 14.19
N LEU A 235 12.42 3.83 13.39
CA LEU A 235 13.52 4.74 13.08
C LEU A 235 13.14 6.18 13.43
N PRO A 236 14.05 6.94 14.07
CA PRO A 236 13.81 8.34 14.37
C PRO A 236 13.96 9.19 13.10
N LEU A 237 13.13 10.23 12.98
CA LEU A 237 13.24 11.26 11.96
C LEU A 237 13.26 12.64 12.63
N PRO A 238 14.34 13.44 12.46
CA PRO A 238 14.43 14.76 13.07
C PRO A 238 13.31 15.70 12.59
N ARG A 239 12.82 16.52 13.52
CA ARG A 239 11.82 17.57 13.34
C ARG A 239 12.26 18.83 14.08
N GLU A 240 12.06 19.97 13.44
CA GLU A 240 12.19 21.27 14.08
C GLU A 240 10.86 21.59 14.78
N VAL A 241 10.90 21.84 16.09
CA VAL A 241 9.75 22.34 16.84
C VAL A 241 10.00 23.80 17.18
N LEU A 242 9.04 24.65 16.83
CA LEU A 242 9.00 26.04 17.24
C LEU A 242 8.35 26.08 18.64
N ASP A 243 9.13 26.41 19.67
CA ASP A 243 8.59 26.66 21.00
C ASP A 243 7.91 28.05 20.99
N GLU A 244 6.59 28.09 20.82
CA GLU A 244 5.81 29.35 20.88
C GLU A 244 5.66 29.88 22.32
N GLU A 245 6.07 29.11 23.33
CA GLU A 245 5.95 29.42 24.75
C GLU A 245 7.26 29.90 25.40
N ALA A 246 8.37 29.93 24.66
CA ALA A 246 9.63 30.44 25.17
C ALA A 246 9.72 31.97 24.99
N ASP A 247 9.70 32.72 26.09
CA ASP A 247 9.95 34.17 26.13
C ASP A 247 11.33 34.58 25.55
N THR A 248 12.18 33.61 25.21
CA THR A 248 13.42 33.77 24.45
C THR A 248 13.24 33.32 23.01
N ALA A 249 12.99 34.27 22.12
CA ALA A 249 12.99 34.03 20.68
C ALA A 249 14.31 33.37 20.22
N GLY A 250 14.25 32.13 19.71
CA GLY A 250 15.25 31.63 18.77
C GLY A 250 15.96 30.30 19.05
N VAL A 251 15.60 29.51 20.07
CA VAL A 251 16.18 28.17 20.24
C VAL A 251 15.23 27.12 19.65
N ALA A 252 15.46 26.70 18.40
CA ALA A 252 14.74 25.57 17.81
C ALA A 252 15.09 24.31 18.60
N LYS A 253 14.07 23.64 19.18
CA LYS A 253 14.27 22.38 19.88
C LYS A 253 14.18 21.24 18.87
N GLU A 254 15.24 20.43 18.80
CA GLU A 254 15.23 19.21 17.99
C GLU A 254 14.31 18.18 18.64
N ALA A 255 13.25 17.80 17.94
CA ALA A 255 12.40 16.68 18.31
C ALA A 255 12.54 15.55 17.28
N PHE A 256 12.11 14.35 17.64
CA PHE A 256 12.14 13.20 16.75
C PHE A 256 10.73 12.65 16.54
N GLU A 257 10.33 12.54 15.28
CA GLU A 257 9.14 11.80 14.88
C GLU A 257 9.54 10.35 14.59
N MET A 258 9.00 9.41 15.35
CA MET A 258 9.28 7.98 15.16
C MET A 258 8.53 7.44 13.94
N GLN A 259 9.25 6.80 13.02
CA GLN A 259 8.71 6.12 11.85
C GLN A 259 8.73 4.60 12.08
N PHE A 260 7.56 3.97 12.01
CA PHE A 260 7.43 2.53 11.95
C PHE A 260 7.88 2.03 10.58
N LEU A 261 8.82 1.08 10.58
CA LEU A 261 9.41 0.48 9.40
C LEU A 261 8.89 -0.96 9.27
N GLU A 262 8.46 -1.34 8.08
CA GLU A 262 8.04 -2.71 7.77
C GLU A 262 8.63 -3.18 6.44
N TRP A 263 9.16 -4.41 6.43
CA TRP A 263 9.63 -5.12 5.25
C TRP A 263 8.55 -6.07 4.71
N ALA A 264 8.12 -5.82 3.48
CA ALA A 264 7.28 -6.70 2.70
C ALA A 264 8.12 -7.41 1.63
N VAL A 265 8.46 -8.68 1.85
CA VAL A 265 9.20 -9.50 0.88
C VAL A 265 8.21 -10.12 -0.10
N VAL A 266 8.40 -9.87 -1.40
CA VAL A 266 7.53 -10.33 -2.47
C VAL A 266 8.31 -11.27 -3.41
N PRO A 267 7.82 -12.49 -3.67
CA PRO A 267 8.45 -13.37 -4.66
C PRO A 267 8.57 -12.67 -6.02
N ASN A 268 9.77 -12.70 -6.62
CA ASN A 268 9.96 -12.15 -7.95
C ASN A 268 9.53 -13.19 -9.00
N ALA A 269 8.30 -13.06 -9.50
CA ALA A 269 7.77 -13.95 -10.53
C ALA A 269 8.37 -13.71 -11.93
N ALA A 270 9.00 -12.55 -12.16
CA ALA A 270 9.49 -12.15 -13.49
C ALA A 270 10.91 -12.66 -13.81
N ALA A 271 11.66 -13.12 -12.80
CA ALA A 271 13.03 -13.60 -12.97
C ALA A 271 13.23 -14.92 -12.23
N GLU A 272 13.14 -16.04 -12.96
CA GLU A 272 13.40 -17.37 -12.41
C GLU A 272 14.81 -17.45 -11.80
N GLY A 273 14.87 -17.88 -10.53
CA GLY A 273 16.12 -17.98 -9.76
C GLY A 273 16.63 -16.66 -9.18
N ALA A 274 16.02 -15.51 -9.47
CA ALA A 274 16.42 -14.25 -8.84
C ALA A 274 16.01 -14.25 -7.36
N PRO A 275 16.75 -13.56 -6.48
CA PRO A 275 16.30 -13.35 -5.11
C PRO A 275 14.97 -12.58 -5.11
N PRO A 276 14.11 -12.79 -4.09
CA PRO A 276 12.83 -12.12 -4.04
C PRO A 276 13.03 -10.61 -3.94
N SER A 277 12.08 -9.89 -4.53
CA SER A 277 11.99 -8.44 -4.38
C SER A 277 11.51 -8.12 -2.96
N ALA A 278 11.74 -6.89 -2.52
CA ALA A 278 11.20 -6.42 -1.26
C ALA A 278 10.75 -4.97 -1.39
N THR A 279 9.82 -4.60 -0.51
CA THR A 279 9.39 -3.22 -0.32
C THR A 279 9.51 -2.87 1.16
N THR A 280 10.06 -1.70 1.46
CA THR A 280 10.07 -1.15 2.82
C THR A 280 9.05 -0.02 2.92
N LEU A 281 8.21 -0.08 3.94
CA LEU A 281 7.19 0.91 4.24
C LEU A 281 7.59 1.69 5.48
N PHE A 282 7.57 3.01 5.39
CA PHE A 282 7.80 3.91 6.52
C PHE A 282 6.50 4.64 6.83
N THR A 283 5.98 4.46 8.03
CA THR A 283 4.71 5.03 8.48
C THR A 283 4.92 5.77 9.80
N PRO A 284 4.42 7.00 9.97
CA PRO A 284 4.49 7.68 11.26
C PRO A 284 3.92 6.81 12.37
N LEU A 285 4.71 6.53 13.40
CA LEU A 285 4.33 5.57 14.45
C LEU A 285 3.08 6.03 15.20
N ALA A 286 2.92 7.34 15.41
CA ALA A 286 1.71 7.91 16.00
C ALA A 286 0.46 7.63 15.14
N GLU A 287 0.58 7.71 13.81
CA GLU A 287 -0.51 7.42 12.88
C GLU A 287 -0.82 5.92 12.81
N TYR A 288 0.22 5.08 12.79
CA TYR A 288 0.08 3.62 12.82
C TYR A 288 -0.62 3.16 14.10
N LYS A 289 -0.25 3.70 15.27
CA LYS A 289 -0.93 3.37 16.55
C LYS A 289 -2.43 3.65 16.51
N LEU A 290 -2.85 4.72 15.83
CA LEU A 290 -4.26 5.12 15.73
C LEU A 290 -5.04 4.33 14.66
N LYS A 291 -4.43 4.06 13.50
CA LYS A 291 -5.13 3.54 12.31
C LYS A 291 -4.76 2.10 11.93
N GLN A 292 -3.67 1.55 12.46
CA GLN A 292 -3.12 0.23 12.15
C GLN A 292 -3.01 0.03 10.63
N ASP A 293 -3.62 -1.02 10.08
CA ASP A 293 -3.61 -1.37 8.66
C ASP A 293 -4.18 -0.27 7.73
N PHE A 294 -4.94 0.69 8.26
CA PHE A 294 -5.47 1.82 7.52
C PHE A 294 -4.53 3.04 7.50
N SER A 295 -3.38 2.95 8.18
CA SER A 295 -2.36 4.01 8.14
C SER A 295 -1.70 4.08 6.76
N GLN A 296 -1.32 5.29 6.35
CA GLN A 296 -0.66 5.50 5.08
C GLN A 296 0.84 5.70 5.28
N PRO A 297 1.70 4.88 4.65
CA PRO A 297 3.14 5.10 4.70
C PRO A 297 3.48 6.46 4.05
N VAL A 298 4.46 7.16 4.60
CA VAL A 298 4.99 8.42 4.08
C VAL A 298 6.08 8.20 3.04
N LEU A 299 6.82 7.09 3.15
CA LEU A 299 7.87 6.68 2.22
C LEU A 299 7.74 5.19 1.93
N ILE A 300 7.87 4.83 0.66
CA ILE A 300 7.85 3.45 0.15
C ILE A 300 9.13 3.25 -0.63
N LEU A 301 9.97 2.28 -0.24
CA LEU A 301 11.18 1.90 -0.98
C LEU A 301 10.98 0.53 -1.61
N THR A 302 11.10 0.43 -2.93
CA THR A 302 10.97 -0.82 -3.68
C THR A 302 12.33 -1.25 -4.22
N PHE A 303 12.68 -2.53 -4.04
CA PHE A 303 13.94 -3.12 -4.50
C PHE A 303 13.70 -4.11 -5.66
N TYR A 304 14.19 -3.77 -6.85
CA TYR A 304 14.08 -4.57 -8.07
C TYR A 304 15.30 -5.48 -8.25
N THR A 305 15.07 -6.79 -8.23
CA THR A 305 16.14 -7.81 -8.25
C THR A 305 16.40 -8.39 -9.64
N ASP A 306 15.74 -7.87 -10.67
CA ASP A 306 15.74 -8.37 -12.05
C ASP A 306 17.14 -8.41 -12.70
N LEU A 307 18.04 -7.51 -12.29
CA LEU A 307 19.42 -7.41 -12.79
C LEU A 307 20.47 -8.06 -11.88
N SER A 308 20.03 -8.75 -10.83
CA SER A 308 20.93 -9.30 -9.80
C SER A 308 21.84 -10.40 -10.35
N GLN A 309 21.33 -11.28 -11.21
CA GLN A 309 22.12 -12.37 -11.80
C GLN A 309 22.97 -11.89 -12.98
N SER A 310 22.42 -11.05 -13.85
CA SER A 310 23.10 -10.62 -15.09
C SER A 310 24.19 -9.59 -14.84
N ASN A 311 23.89 -8.58 -14.01
CA ASN A 311 24.78 -7.43 -13.80
C ASN A 311 25.28 -7.37 -12.34
N GLY A 312 24.81 -8.23 -11.44
CA GLY A 312 25.18 -8.15 -10.03
C GLY A 312 24.59 -6.94 -9.31
N LEU A 313 23.47 -6.38 -9.80
CA LEU A 313 22.88 -5.13 -9.31
C LEU A 313 21.41 -5.30 -8.92
N VAL A 314 20.99 -4.54 -7.92
CA VAL A 314 19.62 -4.36 -7.48
C VAL A 314 19.28 -2.88 -7.56
N LEU A 315 18.17 -2.54 -8.20
CA LEU A 315 17.74 -1.16 -8.37
C LEU A 315 16.74 -0.80 -7.28
N MET A 316 16.97 0.29 -6.56
CA MET A 316 16.04 0.80 -5.54
C MET A 316 15.33 2.06 -6.04
N ARG A 317 14.02 2.11 -5.81
CA ARG A 317 13.15 3.26 -6.09
C ARG A 317 12.41 3.65 -4.82
N GLY A 318 12.47 4.93 -4.45
CA GLY A 318 11.72 5.47 -3.32
C GLY A 318 10.63 6.45 -3.76
N GLU A 319 9.44 6.28 -3.19
CA GLU A 319 8.28 7.13 -3.43
C GLU A 319 7.80 7.78 -2.13
N VAL A 320 7.68 9.11 -2.15
CA VAL A 320 7.06 9.87 -1.06
C VAL A 320 5.57 10.02 -1.32
N THR A 321 4.75 9.65 -0.35
CA THR A 321 3.29 9.73 -0.45
C THR A 321 2.83 11.18 -0.56
N GLY A 322 1.94 11.45 -1.51
CA GLY A 322 1.41 12.80 -1.80
C GLY A 322 2.32 13.67 -2.67
N LEU A 323 3.56 13.25 -2.93
CA LEU A 323 4.50 14.03 -3.74
C LEU A 323 4.08 14.03 -5.21
N ASN A 324 3.95 15.22 -5.78
CA ASN A 324 3.72 15.38 -7.21
C ASN A 324 5.03 15.21 -7.98
N GLU A 325 5.11 14.18 -8.83
CA GLU A 325 6.32 13.84 -9.58
C GLU A 325 6.83 14.96 -10.49
N LYS A 326 5.95 15.84 -10.98
CA LYS A 326 6.31 16.94 -11.90
C LYS A 326 6.81 18.18 -11.18
N THR A 327 6.23 18.49 -10.02
CA THR A 327 6.55 19.73 -9.30
C THR A 327 7.48 19.51 -8.11
N GLY A 328 7.64 18.27 -7.64
CA GLY A 328 8.39 17.94 -6.43
C GLY A 328 7.74 18.49 -5.15
N LYS A 329 6.44 18.82 -5.18
CA LYS A 329 5.72 19.43 -4.05
C LYS A 329 4.58 18.56 -3.55
N GLY A 330 4.15 18.80 -2.31
CA GLY A 330 2.99 18.14 -1.69
C GLY A 330 3.28 16.80 -1.01
N GLY A 331 4.55 16.39 -0.95
CA GLY A 331 4.96 15.21 -0.19
C GLY A 331 4.73 15.40 1.31
N ARG A 332 4.39 14.32 2.01
CA ARG A 332 4.24 14.33 3.48
C ARG A 332 5.57 14.50 4.22
N ILE A 333 6.69 14.17 3.56
CA ILE A 333 8.05 14.42 4.00
C ILE A 333 8.84 15.03 2.83
N ASP A 334 9.93 15.73 3.13
CA ASP A 334 10.82 16.24 2.10
C ASP A 334 11.78 15.14 1.57
N GLN A 335 12.53 15.47 0.51
CA GLN A 335 13.45 14.53 -0.11
C GLN A 335 14.68 14.21 0.77
N ALA A 336 15.15 15.17 1.57
CA ALA A 336 16.30 14.99 2.45
C ALA A 336 15.97 14.04 3.63
N GLN A 337 14.79 14.18 4.19
CA GLN A 337 14.19 13.31 5.19
C GLN A 337 13.98 11.89 4.63
N ALA A 338 13.49 11.78 3.39
CA ALA A 338 13.36 10.48 2.73
C ALA A 338 14.72 9.79 2.52
N GLN A 339 15.74 10.55 2.11
CA GLN A 339 17.12 10.06 2.01
C GLN A 339 17.67 9.63 3.38
N LEU A 340 17.44 10.43 4.42
CA LEU A 340 17.88 10.14 5.77
C LEU A 340 17.25 8.83 6.30
N LEU A 341 15.96 8.60 6.05
CA LEU A 341 15.28 7.34 6.39
C LEU A 341 15.87 6.14 5.62
N ALA A 342 16.18 6.31 4.33
CA ALA A 342 16.81 5.25 3.55
C ALA A 342 18.24 4.94 4.04
N LEU A 343 19.01 5.95 4.45
CA LEU A 343 20.34 5.79 5.02
C LEU A 343 20.30 5.13 6.40
N THR A 344 19.37 5.54 7.27
CA THR A 344 19.22 4.90 8.59
C THR A 344 18.77 3.45 8.46
N LEU A 345 17.85 3.13 7.53
CA LEU A 345 17.53 1.74 7.19
C LEU A 345 18.78 0.94 6.83
N GLN A 346 19.63 1.46 5.94
CA GLN A 346 20.88 0.79 5.58
C GLN A 346 21.78 0.61 6.81
N ARG A 347 21.97 1.63 7.66
CA ARG A 347 22.83 1.52 8.84
C ARG A 347 22.42 0.41 9.82
N PHE A 348 21.12 0.15 9.98
CA PHE A 348 20.64 -0.91 10.86
C PHE A 348 20.63 -2.29 10.20
N TYR A 349 20.38 -2.37 8.89
CA TYR A 349 20.21 -3.65 8.18
C TYR A 349 21.43 -4.09 7.35
N LEU A 350 22.42 -3.21 7.16
CA LEU A 350 23.70 -3.46 6.49
C LEU A 350 24.88 -3.13 7.42
N PRO A 351 25.16 -3.97 8.41
CA PRO A 351 26.27 -3.73 9.32
C PRO A 351 27.63 -3.70 8.59
N SER A 352 27.80 -4.48 7.51
CA SER A 352 29.08 -4.57 6.78
C SER A 352 29.50 -3.31 6.00
N THR A 353 28.67 -2.26 5.90
CA THR A 353 29.01 -1.05 5.12
C THR A 353 29.70 0.05 5.93
N ALA A 354 30.14 -0.22 7.16
CA ALA A 354 30.95 0.73 7.93
C ALA A 354 32.29 0.96 7.20
N THR A 355 32.37 2.03 6.43
CA THR A 355 33.59 2.50 5.73
C THR A 355 34.64 3.08 6.68
N GLY A 356 34.37 3.09 7.99
CA GLY A 356 35.31 3.53 9.02
C GLY A 356 36.08 2.34 9.61
N SER A 357 37.38 2.25 9.30
CA SER A 357 38.31 1.32 9.93
C SER A 357 38.76 1.84 11.30
N GLY A 358 37.88 1.78 12.31
CA GLY A 358 38.17 2.28 13.65
C GLY A 358 37.30 1.64 14.73
N ALA A 359 37.84 1.55 15.95
CA ALA A 359 37.18 0.90 17.08
C ALA A 359 35.82 1.52 17.43
N GLU A 360 35.64 2.84 17.22
CA GLU A 360 34.37 3.53 17.45
C GLU A 360 33.30 3.15 16.41
N ALA A 361 33.68 2.95 15.14
CA ALA A 361 32.74 2.55 14.09
C ALA A 361 32.23 1.11 14.30
N GLU A 362 33.11 0.21 14.75
CA GLU A 362 32.74 -1.17 15.12
C GLU A 362 31.81 -1.18 16.35
N LYS A 363 32.07 -0.31 17.32
CA LYS A 363 31.23 -0.15 18.51
C LYS A 363 29.83 0.35 18.16
N ASP A 364 29.72 1.38 17.33
CA ASP A 364 28.44 1.91 16.87
C ASP A 364 27.68 0.88 16.02
N GLN A 365 28.38 0.13 15.16
CA GLN A 365 27.79 -0.98 14.40
C GLN A 365 27.24 -2.08 15.33
N SER A 366 28.00 -2.45 16.36
CA SER A 366 27.55 -3.41 17.38
C SER A 366 26.34 -2.88 18.15
N ALA A 367 26.30 -1.58 18.47
CA ALA A 367 25.17 -0.95 19.14
C ALA A 367 23.90 -0.98 18.27
N ARG A 368 24.00 -0.67 16.97
CA ARG A 368 22.88 -0.77 16.01
C ARG A 368 22.34 -2.19 15.90
N ALA A 369 23.22 -3.17 15.77
CA ALA A 369 22.84 -4.57 15.69
C ALA A 369 22.17 -5.06 16.99
N LYS A 370 22.67 -4.62 18.15
CA LYS A 370 22.08 -4.89 19.46
C LYS A 370 20.67 -4.29 19.57
N LEU A 371 20.49 -3.02 19.22
CA LEU A 371 19.19 -2.34 19.24
C LEU A 371 18.16 -3.03 18.35
N LEU A 372 18.56 -3.42 17.13
CA LEU A 372 17.68 -4.16 16.21
C LEU A 372 17.28 -5.52 16.79
N HIS A 373 18.23 -6.23 17.41
CA HIS A 373 17.96 -7.50 18.10
C HIS A 373 17.02 -7.31 19.30
N ASP A 374 17.32 -6.34 20.18
CA ASP A 374 16.61 -6.14 21.44
C ASP A 374 15.18 -5.69 21.22
N PHE A 375 14.94 -4.85 20.21
CA PHE A 375 13.57 -4.51 19.78
C PHE A 375 12.70 -5.75 19.53
N HIS A 376 13.26 -6.81 18.94
CA HIS A 376 12.51 -8.03 18.58
C HIS A 376 12.52 -9.11 19.65
N LYS A 377 13.61 -9.24 20.40
CA LYS A 377 13.84 -10.39 21.30
C LYS A 377 13.79 -10.00 22.77
N ARG A 378 14.14 -8.75 23.10
CA ARG A 378 14.26 -8.26 24.48
C ARG A 378 13.70 -6.83 24.58
N PRO A 379 12.40 -6.62 24.32
CA PRO A 379 11.82 -5.28 24.20
C PRO A 379 11.91 -4.45 25.49
N LYS A 380 12.14 -5.08 26.66
CA LYS A 380 12.39 -4.40 27.93
C LYS A 380 13.78 -3.76 28.01
N GLU A 381 14.74 -4.26 27.22
CA GLU A 381 16.11 -3.73 27.13
C GLU A 381 16.26 -2.74 25.97
N PHE A 382 15.21 -2.53 25.17
CA PHE A 382 15.24 -1.59 24.06
C PHE A 382 15.14 -0.16 24.57
N ASP A 383 16.18 0.63 24.26
CA ASP A 383 16.28 2.04 24.65
C ASP A 383 16.07 2.97 23.45
N VAL A 384 15.07 3.83 23.55
CA VAL A 384 14.70 4.82 22.53
C VAL A 384 15.71 5.97 22.47
N GLU A 385 16.30 6.35 23.60
CA GLU A 385 17.31 7.41 23.63
C GLU A 385 18.60 6.92 22.97
N GLU A 386 19.02 5.69 23.27
CA GLU A 386 20.15 5.05 22.58
C GLU A 386 19.91 4.94 21.06
N LEU A 387 18.69 4.60 20.64
CA LEU A 387 18.30 4.56 19.23
C LEU A 387 18.54 5.91 18.53
N VAL A 388 18.02 6.99 19.10
CA VAL A 388 18.16 8.35 18.54
C VAL A 388 19.63 8.73 18.43
N ASN A 389 20.39 8.45 19.48
CA ASN A 389 21.80 8.76 19.55
C ASN A 389 22.64 8.02 18.50
N VAL A 390 22.37 6.73 18.29
CA VAL A 390 23.18 5.86 17.41
C VAL A 390 22.75 5.93 15.94
N ALA A 391 21.49 6.30 15.66
CA ALA A 391 20.94 6.36 14.30
C ALA A 391 21.71 7.34 13.39
N PHE A 392 22.15 8.47 13.94
CA PHE A 392 22.72 9.58 13.16
C PHE A 392 24.25 9.68 13.20
N ARG A 393 24.94 9.03 14.16
CA ARG A 393 26.41 9.00 14.22
C ARG A 393 27.04 8.46 12.94
N LEU A 394 28.10 9.12 12.48
CA LEU A 394 28.80 8.81 11.23
C LEU A 394 29.77 7.65 11.39
#